data_AF-A0AB37KV51-F1
#
_entry.id   AF-A0AB37KV51-F1
#
_cell.length_a   1.000
_cell.length_b   1.000
_cell.length_c   1.000
_cell.angle_alpha   90.00
_cell.angle_beta   90.00
_cell.angle_gamma   90.00
#
_symmetry.space_group_name_H-M   'P 1'
#
loop_
_entity.id
_entity.type
_entity.pdbx_description
1 polymer ?
#
loop_
_entity_poly.entity_id
_entity_poly.type
_entity_poly.pdbx_seq_one_letter_code
_entity_poly.pdbx_strand_id
1 'polypeptide(L)'
;MHRYLAEYVADRYLNITFVFSETKGLKIPNSAITEKDVLMIPVSYLTGGSGTTEKKYFNKIVLTADGTTSVEQISPTIYFTDDHFCYVDPADIDDNTVLAANESDITFNTSTAGTYKLKGIFCVTQGTAVFKQIDVIVDGDDYSIIDPNTAYGISAYDRIALDATSVKENQIIY
;
A
#
# COMPACT_ATOMS: atom_id res chain seq x y z
N MET A 1 -21.52 -67.57 -12.30
CA MET A 1 -20.37 -66.66 -12.11
C MET A 1 -20.83 -65.36 -11.43
N HIS A 2 -21.45 -65.42 -10.25
CA HIS A 2 -22.05 -64.24 -9.58
C HIS A 2 -21.83 -64.19 -8.06
N ARG A 3 -21.09 -65.15 -7.48
CA ARG A 3 -21.01 -65.33 -6.02
C ARG A 3 -19.81 -64.64 -5.36
N TYR A 4 -18.88 -64.08 -6.14
CA TYR A 4 -17.64 -63.50 -5.63
C TYR A 4 -17.67 -61.97 -5.48
N LEU A 5 -18.63 -61.27 -6.10
CA LEU A 5 -18.63 -59.80 -6.10
C LEU A 5 -19.03 -59.17 -4.75
N ALA A 6 -19.80 -59.90 -3.93
CA ALA A 6 -20.27 -59.43 -2.63
C ALA A 6 -19.21 -59.57 -1.52
N GLU A 7 -18.28 -60.52 -1.64
CA GLU A 7 -17.22 -60.76 -0.65
C GLU A 7 -16.15 -59.65 -0.65
N TYR A 8 -15.89 -59.03 -1.81
CA TYR A 8 -14.88 -57.97 -1.95
C TYR A 8 -15.38 -56.55 -1.66
N VAL A 9 -16.66 -56.35 -1.27
CA VAL A 9 -17.17 -54.99 -0.96
C VAL A 9 -16.54 -54.44 0.33
N ALA A 10 -16.27 -55.31 1.31
CA ALA A 10 -15.63 -54.94 2.56
C ALA A 10 -14.12 -54.64 2.41
N ASP A 11 -13.49 -55.17 1.35
CA ASP A 11 -12.07 -54.96 1.03
C ASP A 11 -11.82 -53.72 0.14
N ARG A 12 -12.88 -52.96 -0.18
CA ARG A 12 -12.76 -51.69 -0.92
C ARG A 12 -12.39 -50.57 0.04
N TYR A 13 -11.11 -50.26 0.12
CA TYR A 13 -10.63 -49.07 0.82
C TYR A 13 -10.69 -47.86 -0.11
N LEU A 14 -11.35 -46.79 0.35
CA LEU A 14 -11.27 -45.49 -0.29
C LEU A 14 -10.10 -44.73 0.36
N ASN A 15 -9.03 -44.50 -0.41
CA ASN A 15 -7.96 -43.62 0.04
C ASN A 15 -8.45 -42.17 -0.03
N ILE A 16 -8.72 -41.59 1.13
CA ILE A 16 -9.03 -40.16 1.27
C ILE A 16 -7.75 -39.47 1.70
N THR A 17 -7.21 -38.59 0.85
CA THR A 17 -6.05 -37.76 1.17
C THR A 17 -6.54 -36.33 1.37
N PHE A 18 -6.38 -35.81 2.58
CA PHE A 18 -6.60 -34.39 2.87
C PHE A 18 -5.29 -33.65 2.62
N VAL A 19 -5.30 -32.72 1.67
CA VAL A 19 -4.20 -31.78 1.46
C VAL A 19 -4.60 -30.48 2.12
N PHE A 20 -3.93 -30.13 3.21
CA PHE A 20 -4.13 -28.85 3.89
C PHE A 20 -3.08 -27.87 3.38
N SER A 21 -3.52 -26.70 2.91
CA SER A 21 -2.65 -25.55 2.67
C SER A 21 -2.67 -24.66 3.91
N GLU A 22 -1.52 -24.51 4.56
CA GLU A 22 -1.37 -23.53 5.63
C GLU A 22 -0.85 -22.21 5.06
N THR A 23 -1.58 -21.12 5.30
CA THR A 23 -1.11 -19.77 5.03
C THR A 23 -0.85 -19.06 6.35
N LYS A 24 0.32 -18.42 6.46
CA LYS A 24 0.73 -17.65 7.64
C LYS A 24 0.63 -16.16 7.33
N GLY A 25 0.14 -15.39 8.29
CA GLY A 25 0.10 -13.94 8.19
C GLY A 25 -0.68 -13.32 9.34
N LEU A 26 -1.01 -12.03 9.22
CA LEU A 26 -1.82 -11.34 10.21
C LEU A 26 -3.29 -11.43 9.81
N LYS A 27 -4.14 -11.89 10.73
CA LYS A 27 -5.59 -11.98 10.51
C LYS A 27 -6.23 -10.63 10.85
N ILE A 28 -6.93 -10.03 9.89
CA ILE A 28 -7.54 -8.71 10.01
C ILE A 28 -9.01 -8.79 9.60
N PRO A 29 -9.95 -8.13 10.31
CA PRO A 29 -11.33 -8.06 9.87
C PRO A 29 -11.45 -7.25 8.57
N ASN A 30 -12.29 -7.71 7.64
CA ASN A 30 -12.44 -7.04 6.34
C ASN A 30 -12.95 -5.60 6.48
N SER A 31 -13.72 -5.30 7.53
CA SER A 31 -14.19 -3.94 7.84
C SER A 31 -13.06 -2.93 8.13
N ALA A 32 -11.87 -3.39 8.49
CA ALA A 32 -10.72 -2.52 8.74
C ALA A 32 -9.95 -2.17 7.45
N ILE A 33 -10.20 -2.89 6.36
CA ILE A 33 -9.50 -2.70 5.09
C ILE A 33 -10.19 -1.59 4.30
N THR A 34 -9.40 -0.64 3.81
CA THR A 34 -9.87 0.42 2.93
C THR A 34 -8.89 0.65 1.79
N GLU A 35 -9.31 1.45 0.82
CA GLU A 35 -8.50 1.83 -0.34
C GLU A 35 -8.32 3.33 -0.38
N LYS A 36 -7.13 3.77 -0.80
CA LYS A 36 -6.82 5.17 -1.06
C LYS A 36 -6.25 5.30 -2.47
N ASP A 37 -6.76 6.28 -3.22
CA ASP A 37 -6.20 6.64 -4.53
C ASP A 37 -4.91 7.44 -4.29
N VAL A 38 -3.78 6.93 -4.80
CA VAL A 38 -2.45 7.53 -4.65
C VAL A 38 -1.82 7.79 -6.02
N LEU A 39 -0.95 8.79 -6.12
CA LEU A 39 -0.24 9.12 -7.36
C LEU A 39 1.05 8.31 -7.49
N MET A 40 1.28 7.79 -8.69
CA MET A 40 2.51 7.08 -9.05
C MET A 40 3.50 8.06 -9.68
N ILE A 41 4.54 8.41 -8.92
CA ILE A 41 5.60 9.32 -9.37
C ILE A 41 6.89 8.52 -9.59
N PRO A 42 7.58 8.61 -10.73
CA PRO A 42 8.78 7.82 -10.96
C PRO A 42 9.89 8.10 -9.94
N VAL A 43 10.60 7.06 -9.48
CA VAL A 43 11.65 7.21 -8.44
C VAL A 43 12.79 8.13 -8.87
N SER A 44 12.98 8.34 -10.18
CA SER A 44 13.97 9.27 -10.74
C SER A 44 13.78 10.72 -10.29
N TYR A 45 12.57 11.10 -9.88
CA TYR A 45 12.24 12.43 -9.36
C TYR A 45 12.39 12.55 -7.85
N LEU A 46 12.50 11.43 -7.12
CA LEU A 46 12.65 11.41 -5.67
C LEU A 46 14.09 11.76 -5.27
N THR A 47 14.25 12.77 -4.40
CA THR A 47 15.55 13.27 -3.96
C THR A 47 15.68 13.31 -2.44
N GLY A 48 16.93 13.21 -1.97
CA GLY A 48 17.29 13.43 -0.56
C GLY A 48 17.32 14.90 -0.16
N GLY A 49 17.33 15.80 -1.15
CA GLY A 49 17.43 17.23 -0.93
C GLY A 49 18.82 17.73 -0.60
N SER A 50 18.89 19.02 -0.29
CA SER A 50 20.13 19.66 0.13
C SER A 50 20.52 19.19 1.54
N GLY A 51 21.54 18.33 1.62
CA GLY A 51 22.20 17.96 2.88
C GLY A 51 21.60 16.74 3.60
N THR A 52 20.69 15.99 2.97
CA THR A 52 20.17 14.74 3.52
C THR A 52 20.25 13.62 2.48
N THR A 53 20.57 12.41 2.94
CA THR A 53 20.51 11.20 2.10
C THR A 53 19.11 10.56 2.14
N GLU A 54 18.21 11.06 2.99
CA GLU A 54 16.88 10.51 3.17
C GLU A 54 15.98 10.96 2.03
N LYS A 55 15.68 10.03 1.12
CA LYS A 55 14.89 10.26 -0.08
C LYS A 55 13.40 10.48 0.27
N LYS A 56 13.00 11.73 0.46
CA LYS A 56 11.63 12.12 0.83
C LYS A 56 11.12 13.39 0.16
N TYR A 57 11.89 13.93 -0.78
CA TYR A 57 11.60 15.22 -1.38
C TYR A 57 11.46 15.11 -2.89
N PHE A 58 10.76 16.08 -3.48
CA PHE A 58 10.69 16.30 -4.92
C PHE A 58 11.02 17.75 -5.25
N ASN A 59 11.59 17.98 -6.43
CA ASN A 59 11.92 19.30 -6.94
C ASN A 59 10.79 19.82 -7.84
N LYS A 60 9.97 20.75 -7.33
CA LYS A 60 8.88 21.39 -8.05
C LYS A 60 9.39 22.61 -8.81
N ILE A 61 9.02 22.75 -10.08
CA ILE A 61 9.29 23.92 -10.89
C ILE A 61 8.20 24.96 -10.65
N VAL A 62 8.60 26.18 -10.31
CA VAL A 62 7.70 27.32 -10.07
C VAL A 62 8.07 28.45 -11.02
N LEU A 63 7.06 29.03 -11.68
CA LEU A 63 7.22 30.23 -12.48
C LEU A 63 7.13 31.46 -11.57
N THR A 64 8.21 32.22 -11.48
CA THR A 64 8.20 33.49 -10.73
C THR A 64 7.49 34.58 -11.52
N ALA A 65 7.05 35.64 -10.83
CA ALA A 65 6.35 36.77 -11.44
C ALA A 65 7.17 37.48 -12.54
N ASP A 66 8.50 37.34 -12.48
CA ASP A 66 9.44 37.91 -13.45
C ASP A 66 9.59 37.05 -14.72
N GLY A 67 8.87 35.93 -14.82
CA GLY A 67 8.92 35.00 -15.95
C GLY A 67 10.11 34.04 -15.93
N THR A 68 10.86 33.98 -14.82
CA THR A 68 11.96 33.02 -14.64
C THR A 68 11.47 31.75 -13.94
N THR A 69 12.08 30.61 -14.25
CA THR A 69 11.79 29.33 -13.59
C THR A 69 12.68 29.17 -12.36
N SER A 70 12.07 28.93 -11.20
CA SER A 70 12.74 28.56 -9.96
C SER A 70 12.40 27.12 -9.59
N VAL A 71 13.21 26.52 -8.73
CA VAL A 71 12.97 25.18 -8.17
C VAL A 71 12.69 25.31 -6.68
N GLU A 72 11.55 24.77 -6.25
CA GLU A 72 11.13 24.65 -4.86
C GLU A 72 11.12 23.19 -4.44
N GLN A 73 11.53 22.89 -3.22
CA GLN A 73 11.56 21.53 -2.71
C GLN A 73 10.29 21.23 -1.92
N ILE A 74 9.55 20.19 -2.31
CA ILE A 74 8.32 19.74 -1.64
C ILE A 74 8.56 18.37 -0.97
N SER A 75 7.85 18.08 0.12
CA SER A 75 7.92 16.81 0.86
C SER A 75 6.51 16.23 1.09
N PRO A 76 5.86 15.70 0.06
CA PRO A 76 4.56 15.06 0.20
C PRO A 76 4.66 13.72 0.94
N THR A 77 3.53 13.24 1.46
CA THR A 77 3.45 11.94 2.15
C THR A 77 3.64 10.81 1.15
N ILE A 78 4.67 9.99 1.37
CA ILE A 78 4.97 8.80 0.57
C ILE A 78 4.54 7.57 1.36
N TYR A 79 3.58 6.82 0.85
CA TYR A 79 3.08 5.60 1.50
C TYR A 79 4.02 4.42 1.33
N PHE A 80 4.56 4.27 0.12
CA PHE A 80 5.44 3.19 -0.26
C PHE A 80 6.25 3.59 -1.50
N THR A 81 7.36 2.92 -1.74
CA THR A 81 8.19 3.09 -2.93
C THR A 81 8.68 1.72 -3.37
N ASP A 82 8.46 1.39 -4.64
CA ASP A 82 9.06 0.24 -5.30
C ASP A 82 10.25 0.65 -6.17
N ASP A 83 10.72 -0.25 -7.03
CA ASP A 83 11.87 -0.01 -7.91
C ASP A 83 11.62 1.06 -9.00
N HIS A 84 10.36 1.36 -9.32
CA HIS A 84 9.95 2.20 -10.45
C HIS A 84 9.18 3.46 -10.02
N PHE A 85 8.35 3.38 -8.99
CA PHE A 85 7.45 4.44 -8.56
C PHE A 85 7.43 4.64 -7.04
N CYS A 86 7.22 5.90 -6.67
CA CYS A 86 6.80 6.34 -5.36
C CYS A 86 5.28 6.54 -5.38
N TYR A 87 4.60 6.03 -4.35
CA TYR A 87 3.16 6.12 -4.19
C TYR A 87 2.85 7.23 -3.20
N VAL A 88 2.38 8.37 -3.71
CA VAL A 88 2.33 9.64 -3.00
C VAL A 88 0.89 10.09 -2.77
N ASP A 89 0.62 10.71 -1.63
CA ASP A 89 -0.70 11.30 -1.36
C ASP A 89 -0.98 12.47 -2.31
N PRO A 90 -2.02 12.40 -3.16
CA PRO A 90 -2.40 13.51 -4.02
C PRO A 90 -2.77 14.77 -3.24
N ALA A 91 -3.21 14.66 -1.98
CA ALA A 91 -3.60 15.81 -1.17
C ALA A 91 -2.43 16.75 -0.86
N ASP A 92 -1.19 16.25 -0.92
CA ASP A 92 0.02 17.01 -0.64
C ASP A 92 0.67 17.62 -1.90
N ILE A 93 0.02 17.47 -3.07
CA ILE A 93 0.53 17.94 -4.37
C ILE A 93 -0.51 18.84 -5.02
N ASP A 94 -0.10 20.08 -5.36
CA ASP A 94 -0.96 20.99 -6.11
C ASP A 94 -1.24 20.47 -7.53
N ASP A 95 -2.44 20.77 -8.03
CA ASP A 95 -2.82 20.49 -9.41
C ASP A 95 -1.81 21.07 -10.42
N ASN A 96 -1.46 20.29 -11.45
CA ASN A 96 -0.50 20.66 -12.49
C ASN A 96 0.92 20.97 -11.98
N THR A 97 1.30 20.43 -10.82
CA THR A 97 2.69 20.46 -10.36
C THR A 97 3.62 19.83 -11.41
N VAL A 98 4.69 20.54 -11.75
CA VAL A 98 5.74 20.03 -12.65
C VAL A 98 6.99 19.75 -11.84
N LEU A 99 7.46 18.51 -11.88
CA LEU A 99 8.65 18.06 -11.19
C LEU A 99 9.86 18.05 -12.13
N ALA A 100 11.01 18.48 -11.61
CA ALA A 100 12.31 18.39 -12.28
C ALA A 100 13.00 17.07 -11.91
N ALA A 101 13.56 16.38 -12.90
CA ALA A 101 14.36 15.18 -12.64
C ALA A 101 15.68 15.56 -11.96
N ASN A 102 16.27 14.60 -11.22
CA ASN A 102 17.50 14.84 -10.47
C ASN A 102 18.76 14.83 -11.36
N GLU A 103 18.74 14.02 -12.41
CA GLU A 103 19.92 13.72 -13.24
C GLU A 103 19.73 14.13 -14.71
N SER A 104 18.63 14.83 -15.05
CA SER A 104 18.32 15.23 -16.43
C SER A 104 17.42 16.46 -16.48
N ASP A 105 17.33 17.09 -17.65
CA ASP A 105 16.43 18.22 -17.91
C ASP A 105 14.96 17.79 -18.20
N ILE A 106 14.64 16.50 -18.05
CA ILE A 106 13.29 15.98 -18.28
C ILE A 106 12.38 16.36 -17.12
N THR A 107 11.21 16.92 -17.45
CA THR A 107 10.19 17.29 -16.47
C THR A 107 9.04 16.29 -16.46
N PHE A 108 8.33 16.21 -15.33
CA PHE A 108 7.17 15.35 -15.16
C PHE A 108 6.00 16.15 -14.60
N ASN A 109 4.89 16.19 -15.31
CA ASN A 109 3.67 16.83 -14.83
C ASN A 109 2.85 15.82 -14.01
N THR A 110 2.59 16.11 -12.74
CA THR A 110 1.86 15.22 -11.84
C THR A 110 0.42 14.97 -12.29
N SER A 111 -0.20 15.87 -13.08
CA SER A 111 -1.51 15.64 -13.70
C SER A 111 -1.51 14.50 -14.73
N THR A 112 -0.33 14.07 -15.20
CA THR A 112 -0.16 12.92 -16.10
C THR A 112 0.22 11.63 -15.36
N ALA A 113 0.39 11.70 -14.04
CA ALA A 113 0.72 10.54 -13.23
C ALA A 113 -0.42 9.51 -13.25
N GLY A 114 -0.03 8.24 -13.24
CA GLY A 114 -0.99 7.15 -13.00
C GLY A 114 -1.52 7.22 -11.58
N THR A 115 -2.78 6.84 -11.39
CA THR A 115 -3.38 6.63 -10.07
C THR A 115 -3.36 5.15 -9.73
N TYR A 116 -2.96 4.81 -8.51
CA TYR A 116 -3.01 3.45 -7.98
C TYR A 116 -3.97 3.38 -6.80
N LYS A 117 -4.77 2.31 -6.74
CA LYS A 117 -5.66 2.02 -5.59
C LYS A 117 -4.88 1.26 -4.54
N LEU A 118 -4.37 1.97 -3.55
CA LEU A 118 -3.58 1.40 -2.48
C LEU A 118 -4.48 0.86 -1.37
N LYS A 119 -4.41 -0.45 -1.13
CA LYS A 119 -5.07 -1.09 0.02
C LYS A 119 -4.29 -0.83 1.30
N GLY A 120 -5.00 -0.47 2.36
CA GLY A 120 -4.42 -0.19 3.66
C GLY A 120 -5.41 -0.25 4.80
N ILE A 121 -4.90 0.00 6.00
CA ILE A 121 -5.64 0.02 7.27
C ILE A 121 -5.21 1.26 8.05
N PHE A 122 -6.11 1.83 8.85
CA PHE A 122 -5.75 2.87 9.81
C PHE A 122 -5.18 2.26 11.10
N CYS A 123 -3.93 2.57 11.39
CA CYS A 123 -3.28 2.29 12.66
C CYS A 123 -3.40 3.48 13.61
N VAL A 124 -3.81 3.22 14.85
CA VAL A 124 -3.89 4.25 15.90
C VAL A 124 -2.55 4.31 16.63
N THR A 125 -1.75 5.31 16.29
CA THR A 125 -0.44 5.56 16.90
C THR A 125 -0.49 6.86 17.69
N GLN A 126 -0.16 6.81 18.99
CA GLN A 126 -0.10 8.00 19.86
C GLN A 126 -1.37 8.88 19.79
N GLY A 127 -2.55 8.27 19.66
CA GLY A 127 -3.82 8.98 19.56
C GLY A 127 -4.13 9.57 18.19
N THR A 128 -3.40 9.21 17.13
CA THR A 128 -3.70 9.64 15.75
C THR A 128 -3.86 8.43 14.83
N ALA A 129 -4.81 8.50 13.90
CA ALA A 129 -4.99 7.51 12.85
C ALA A 129 -4.01 7.74 11.69
N VAL A 130 -3.15 6.75 11.44
CA VAL A 130 -2.16 6.76 10.35
C VAL A 130 -2.50 5.65 9.37
N PHE A 131 -2.59 5.97 8.09
CA PHE A 131 -2.80 4.97 7.04
C PHE A 131 -1.52 4.16 6.83
N LYS A 132 -1.64 2.84 6.80
CA LYS A 132 -0.54 1.92 6.48
C LYS A 132 -0.97 0.93 5.40
N GLN A 133 -0.08 0.69 4.44
CA GLN A 133 -0.30 -0.27 3.36
C GLN A 133 -0.43 -1.70 3.91
N ILE A 134 -1.22 -2.53 3.21
CA ILE A 134 -1.24 -3.98 3.40
C ILE A 134 -1.13 -4.69 2.06
N ASP A 135 -0.62 -5.92 2.10
CA ASP A 135 -0.77 -6.89 1.01
C ASP A 135 -1.65 -8.07 1.48
N VAL A 136 -2.72 -8.35 0.75
CA VAL A 136 -3.70 -9.38 1.12
C VAL A 136 -3.33 -10.70 0.45
N ILE A 137 -2.96 -11.70 1.26
CA ILE A 137 -2.56 -13.03 0.77
C ILE A 137 -3.79 -13.95 0.63
N VAL A 138 -4.74 -13.84 1.57
CA VAL A 138 -5.98 -14.61 1.56
C VAL A 138 -7.15 -13.67 1.79
N ASP A 139 -8.06 -13.67 0.82
CA ASP A 139 -9.37 -13.03 0.91
C ASP A 139 -10.36 -14.06 1.47
N GLY A 140 -10.90 -13.79 2.66
CA GLY A 140 -11.91 -14.62 3.31
C GLY A 140 -13.16 -13.81 3.60
N ASP A 141 -14.25 -14.46 4.01
CA ASP A 141 -15.57 -13.80 4.11
C ASP A 141 -15.62 -12.69 5.19
N ASP A 142 -15.20 -13.00 6.42
CA ASP A 142 -15.22 -12.05 7.56
C ASP A 142 -13.84 -11.43 7.83
N TYR A 143 -12.79 -12.17 7.50
CA TYR A 143 -11.40 -11.82 7.80
C TYR A 143 -10.50 -12.19 6.63
N SER A 144 -9.51 -11.34 6.42
CA SER A 144 -8.43 -11.56 5.47
C SER A 144 -7.12 -11.86 6.20
N ILE A 145 -6.20 -12.56 5.51
CA ILE A 145 -4.82 -12.77 5.97
C ILE A 145 -3.91 -11.87 5.14
N ILE A 146 -3.15 -11.02 5.81
CA ILE A 146 -2.20 -10.10 5.16
C ILE A 146 -0.74 -10.53 5.38
N ASP A 147 0.16 -10.10 4.49
CA ASP A 147 1.60 -10.34 4.63
C ASP A 147 2.21 -9.47 5.74
N PRO A 148 2.73 -10.07 6.82
CA PRO A 148 3.41 -9.32 7.90
C PRO A 148 4.70 -8.64 7.45
N ASN A 149 5.25 -9.00 6.28
CA ASN A 149 6.50 -8.44 5.75
C ASN A 149 6.26 -7.34 4.72
N THR A 150 5.01 -6.87 4.56
CA THR A 150 4.69 -5.72 3.71
C THR A 150 5.53 -4.51 4.14
N ALA A 151 6.33 -3.98 3.23
CA ALA A 151 7.12 -2.78 3.50
C ALA A 151 6.20 -1.61 3.88
N TYR A 152 6.57 -0.85 4.92
CA TYR A 152 5.72 0.22 5.49
C TYR A 152 4.33 -0.25 5.96
N GLY A 153 4.17 -1.56 6.16
CA GLY A 153 2.94 -2.18 6.63
C GLY A 153 2.77 -2.21 8.15
N ILE A 154 1.83 -3.03 8.60
CA ILE A 154 1.46 -3.15 10.02
C ILE A 154 2.21 -4.28 10.72
N SER A 155 2.39 -4.13 12.03
CA SER A 155 2.92 -5.19 12.91
C SER A 155 1.82 -5.83 13.75
N ALA A 156 2.07 -7.05 14.26
CA ALA A 156 1.08 -7.83 15.03
C ALA A 156 0.51 -7.11 16.28
N TYR A 157 1.24 -6.13 16.82
CA TYR A 157 0.85 -5.36 18.01
C TYR A 157 0.40 -3.93 17.71
N ASP A 158 0.34 -3.55 16.41
CA ASP A 158 -0.21 -2.25 16.03
C ASP A 158 -1.71 -2.24 16.36
N ARG A 159 -2.16 -1.15 17.00
CA ARG A 159 -3.58 -0.93 17.23
C ARG A 159 -4.19 -0.45 15.93
N ILE A 160 -5.24 -1.11 15.46
CA ILE A 160 -5.94 -0.74 14.23
C ILE A 160 -7.35 -0.26 14.51
N ALA A 161 -7.89 0.58 13.64
CA ALA A 161 -9.32 0.80 13.55
C ALA A 161 -9.99 -0.47 13.01
N LEU A 162 -11.00 -0.98 13.72
CA LEU A 162 -11.74 -2.19 13.29
C LEU A 162 -12.72 -1.91 12.15
N ASP A 163 -13.13 -0.65 12.00
CA ASP A 163 -14.00 -0.16 10.94
C ASP A 163 -13.35 1.08 10.31
N ALA A 164 -12.87 0.94 9.07
CA ALA A 164 -12.20 2.01 8.36
C ALA A 164 -13.13 3.17 8.01
N THR A 165 -14.46 2.97 7.98
CA THR A 165 -15.42 4.04 7.69
C THR A 165 -15.62 5.00 8.86
N SER A 166 -15.24 4.56 10.08
CA SER A 166 -15.36 5.34 11.31
C SER A 166 -14.20 6.30 11.57
N VAL A 167 -13.14 6.22 10.76
CA VAL A 167 -11.88 6.94 10.98
C VAL A 167 -11.45 7.69 9.72
N LYS A 168 -10.90 8.88 9.90
CA LYS A 168 -10.19 9.62 8.86
C LYS A 168 -8.69 9.65 9.17
N GLU A 169 -7.88 9.71 8.13
CA GLU A 169 -6.44 9.89 8.27
C GLU A 169 -6.13 11.18 9.04
N ASN A 170 -5.13 11.13 9.92
CA ASN A 170 -4.72 12.21 10.81
C ASN A 170 -5.79 12.67 11.83
N GLN A 171 -6.88 11.91 12.00
CA GLN A 171 -7.87 12.17 13.05
C GLN A 171 -7.29 11.85 14.44
N ILE A 172 -7.50 12.77 15.39
CA ILE A 172 -7.22 12.52 16.82
C ILE A 172 -8.28 11.57 17.37
N ILE A 173 -7.82 10.46 17.93
CA ILE A 173 -8.63 9.43 18.56
C ILE A 173 -8.39 9.47 20.08
N TYR A 174 -9.47 9.69 20.82
CA TYR A 174 -9.50 9.71 22.29
C TYR A 174 -9.77 8.31 22.86
#